data_AF-E5LGB1-F1
#
_entry.id   AF-E5LGB1-F1
#
_cell.length_a   1.000
_cell.length_b   1.000
_cell.length_c   1.000
_cell.angle_alpha   90.00
_cell.angle_beta   90.00
_cell.angle_gamma   90.00
#
_symmetry.space_group_name_H-M   'P 1'
#
loop_
_entity.id
_entity.type
_entity.pdbx_description
1 polymer ?
#
loop_
_entity_poly.entity_id
_entity_poly.type
_entity_poly.pdbx_seq_one_letter_code
_entity_poly.pdbx_strand_id
1 'polypeptide(L)'
;MSHDLLASISSASIANILTDQSTLFTSETINNLSIYASREGKTSWPFADGVIVIEEEATVKYKMAVEFKRVNEGIHGILTALGQSQAYLKKGYNGTIIIIPEVYNTHEAPGEYLKSVLDLVGEDLPIMIFTYKINGENDLEVNCIRNIDLSTTAIDSDDTTNQTNTISTQWAHLREGSTEPDTFYRYLQMAKRIDLTELNEPTIEFPIELLNALPNDVDPLKYLSNAPGDTYHDFVWRHFWFTYIINERTLPLFTLEGDLYKVCDASSSLLKNDGLPKYFLVGKSNSPKNKIIGKLNAGTINEEQAWVEYAQKIKDRAHSFREDIDSSLYHIGMIDEDGKPTSIGYKFVDACERNRNDSINGTPLAIFETAIIQHGELGAFIHYISLASQKIFKDTPLKYSVIEGNEFKSFNSNNYLKEVEEILANDIKVIRKVSLRGGVGRKPFQAELAVLGFLGFFKKGRNRFKPVVGLDIDWEKVYTALNREI
;
A
#
# COMPACT_ATOMS: atom_id res chain seq x y z
N MET A 1 21.50 2.89 2.09
CA MET A 1 20.05 2.77 2.30
C MET A 1 19.43 4.15 2.10
N SER A 2 18.24 4.23 1.49
CA SER A 2 17.53 5.50 1.33
C SER A 2 17.05 6.04 2.68
N HIS A 3 16.70 7.33 2.72
CA HIS A 3 16.13 7.99 3.89
C HIS A 3 14.90 7.24 4.42
N ASP A 4 13.91 7.04 3.55
CA ASP A 4 12.62 6.44 3.92
C ASP A 4 12.78 5.01 4.42
N LEU A 5 13.69 4.22 3.82
CA LEU A 5 13.98 2.87 4.29
C LEU A 5 14.56 2.87 5.72
N LEU A 6 15.47 3.80 6.01
CA LEU A 6 16.04 3.93 7.36
C LEU A 6 14.98 4.38 8.37
N ALA A 7 14.09 5.30 7.99
CA ALA A 7 12.99 5.74 8.82
C ALA A 7 12.01 4.60 9.14
N SER A 8 11.61 3.81 8.14
CA SER A 8 10.73 2.65 8.35
C SER A 8 11.37 1.60 9.28
N ILE A 9 12.63 1.24 9.04
CA ILE A 9 13.38 0.27 9.87
C ILE A 9 13.51 0.80 11.30
N SER A 10 13.88 2.07 11.48
CA SER A 10 14.04 2.67 12.81
C SER A 10 12.71 2.69 13.56
N SER A 11 11.60 3.01 12.87
CA SER A 11 10.26 2.97 13.45
C SER A 11 9.88 1.57 13.93
N ALA A 12 10.20 0.53 13.15
CA ALA A 12 9.97 -0.87 13.54
C ALA A 12 10.79 -1.25 14.79
N SER A 13 12.09 -0.93 14.81
CA SER A 13 12.96 -1.20 15.95
C SER A 13 12.48 -0.48 17.22
N ILE A 14 12.05 0.77 17.11
CA ILE A 14 11.51 1.54 18.23
C ILE A 14 10.18 0.94 18.71
N ALA A 15 9.25 0.60 17.81
CA ALA A 15 7.99 -0.06 18.21
C ALA A 15 8.24 -1.34 19.03
N ASN A 16 9.27 -2.10 18.68
CA ASN A 16 9.68 -3.25 19.47
C ASN A 16 10.23 -2.85 20.85
N ILE A 17 11.13 -1.87 20.93
CA ILE A 17 11.65 -1.35 22.21
C ILE A 17 10.52 -0.87 23.11
N LEU A 18 9.55 -0.12 22.56
CA LEU A 18 8.43 0.42 23.31
C LEU A 18 7.51 -0.67 23.87
N THR A 19 7.42 -1.82 23.19
CA THR A 19 6.62 -2.97 23.68
C THR A 19 7.16 -3.49 25.01
N ASP A 20 8.47 -3.43 25.21
CA ASP A 20 9.15 -3.94 26.41
C ASP A 20 9.28 -2.88 27.52
N GLN A 21 8.86 -1.62 27.29
CA GLN A 21 9.01 -0.52 28.23
C GLN A 21 7.78 -0.31 29.11
N SER A 22 7.91 -0.67 30.38
CA SER A 22 6.91 -0.40 31.43
C SER A 22 6.75 1.09 31.79
N THR A 23 7.61 1.96 31.25
CA THR A 23 7.67 3.38 31.62
C THR A 23 6.86 4.30 30.71
N LEU A 24 6.32 3.79 29.61
CA LEU A 24 5.48 4.59 28.69
C LEU A 24 4.16 5.05 29.31
N PHE A 25 3.70 4.32 30.33
CA PHE A 25 2.42 4.55 31.00
C PHE A 25 2.61 4.35 32.50
N THR A 26 3.01 5.40 33.22
CA THR A 26 3.26 5.27 34.67
C THR A 26 2.02 5.50 35.51
N SER A 27 1.02 6.21 34.99
CA SER A 27 -0.22 6.56 35.72
C SER A 27 -1.49 5.85 35.19
N GLU A 28 -1.36 4.99 34.19
CA GLU A 28 -2.48 4.22 33.62
C GLU A 28 -2.25 2.72 33.72
N THR A 29 -3.32 1.97 34.03
CA THR A 29 -3.30 0.51 33.88
C THR A 29 -3.72 0.19 32.45
N ILE A 30 -2.81 -0.36 31.65
CA ILE A 30 -3.09 -0.71 30.27
C ILE A 30 -3.19 -2.22 30.10
N ASN A 31 -4.25 -2.67 29.43
CA ASN A 31 -4.49 -4.08 29.13
C ASN A 31 -4.37 -4.35 27.63
N ASN A 32 -3.76 -5.48 27.25
CA ASN A 32 -3.71 -5.94 25.86
C ASN A 32 -3.19 -4.88 24.86
N LEU A 33 -2.05 -4.28 25.19
CA LEU A 33 -1.38 -3.29 24.37
C LEU A 33 -0.84 -3.92 23.07
N SER A 34 -1.11 -3.29 21.93
CA SER A 34 -0.45 -3.58 20.67
C SER A 34 0.28 -2.33 20.17
N ILE A 35 1.60 -2.38 20.11
CA ILE A 35 2.42 -1.34 19.48
C ILE A 35 2.94 -1.88 18.16
N TYR A 36 2.79 -1.11 17.11
CA TYR A 36 3.36 -1.43 15.81
C TYR A 36 3.72 -0.18 15.03
N ALA A 37 4.74 -0.33 14.19
CA ALA A 37 5.15 0.69 13.26
C ALA A 37 4.22 0.68 12.04
N SER A 38 3.90 1.86 11.58
CA SER A 38 3.01 2.17 10.47
C SER A 38 3.60 3.33 9.67
N ARG A 39 2.86 3.80 8.67
CA ARG A 39 3.21 4.94 7.84
C ARG A 39 2.16 6.03 7.97
N GLU A 40 2.51 7.25 7.58
CA GLU A 40 1.52 8.32 7.49
C GLU A 40 0.74 8.25 6.16
N GLY A 41 -0.55 8.55 6.19
CA GLY A 41 -1.30 8.93 4.99
C GLY A 41 -1.02 10.39 4.65
N LYS A 42 -0.51 10.69 3.45
CA LYS A 42 -0.10 12.04 3.02
C LYS A 42 -1.27 13.01 2.76
N THR A 43 -2.08 13.30 3.78
CA THR A 43 -3.34 14.10 3.65
C THR A 43 -3.21 15.53 4.15
N SER A 44 -2.11 15.88 4.83
CA SER A 44 -1.87 17.27 5.26
C SER A 44 -0.44 17.44 5.72
N TRP A 45 0.15 18.61 5.45
CA TRP A 45 1.46 18.98 5.97
C TRP A 45 1.36 19.35 7.47
N PRO A 46 2.39 19.10 8.30
CA PRO A 46 3.66 18.42 8.01
C PRO A 46 3.52 16.91 7.82
N PHE A 47 4.44 16.31 7.05
CA PHE A 47 4.47 14.86 6.80
C PHE A 47 5.51 14.19 7.69
N ALA A 48 5.12 13.18 8.46
CA ALA A 48 6.00 12.37 9.28
C ALA A 48 6.69 11.29 8.42
N ASP A 49 7.93 10.96 8.77
CA ASP A 49 8.72 9.93 8.08
C ASP A 49 8.26 8.51 8.44
N GLY A 50 7.54 8.37 9.55
CA GLY A 50 6.91 7.15 10.01
C GLY A 50 5.87 7.45 11.08
N VAL A 51 5.08 6.44 11.46
CA VAL A 51 4.12 6.56 12.56
C VAL A 51 4.21 5.33 13.43
N ILE A 52 4.23 5.49 14.75
CA ILE A 52 4.02 4.38 15.69
C ILE A 52 2.60 4.48 16.23
N VAL A 53 1.86 3.37 16.11
CA VAL A 53 0.47 3.28 16.57
C VAL A 53 0.44 2.39 17.81
N ILE A 54 -0.25 2.87 18.83
CA ILE A 54 -0.49 2.16 20.08
C ILE A 54 -1.98 1.90 20.19
N GLU A 55 -2.36 0.64 20.19
CA GLU A 55 -3.73 0.18 20.40
C GLU A 55 -3.91 -0.45 21.77
N GLU A 56 -5.04 -0.16 22.40
CA GLU A 56 -5.55 -0.86 23.56
C GLU A 56 -6.87 -1.54 23.15
N GLU A 57 -6.99 -2.84 23.37
CA GLU A 57 -8.18 -3.63 22.99
C GLU A 57 -8.62 -3.41 21.52
N ALA A 58 -7.64 -3.33 20.60
CA ALA A 58 -7.83 -3.08 19.16
C ALA A 58 -8.41 -1.70 18.80
N THR A 59 -8.42 -0.76 19.75
CA THR A 59 -8.76 0.64 19.53
C THR A 59 -7.49 1.48 19.57
N VAL A 60 -7.29 2.36 18.58
CA VAL A 60 -6.15 3.28 18.58
C VAL A 60 -6.27 4.23 19.76
N LYS A 61 -5.29 4.16 20.65
CA LYS A 61 -5.19 5.00 21.84
C LYS A 61 -4.23 6.16 21.61
N TYR A 62 -3.06 5.87 21.03
CA TYR A 62 -2.06 6.89 20.70
C TYR A 62 -1.49 6.70 19.29
N LYS A 63 -1.19 7.81 18.64
CA LYS A 63 -0.39 7.88 17.41
C LYS A 63 0.81 8.78 17.66
N MET A 64 2.00 8.26 17.40
CA MET A 64 3.25 9.00 17.52
C MET A 64 3.85 9.24 16.14
N ALA A 65 4.15 10.50 15.80
CA ALA A 65 4.88 10.83 14.59
C ALA A 65 6.36 10.49 14.75
N VAL A 66 7.00 10.00 13.69
CA VAL A 66 8.44 9.76 13.65
C VAL A 66 9.09 10.76 12.70
N GLU A 67 10.15 11.40 13.20
CA GLU A 67 11.03 12.28 12.43
C GLU A 67 12.44 11.68 12.41
N PHE A 68 12.95 11.36 11.22
CA PHE A 68 14.24 10.73 11.05
C PHE A 68 15.25 11.69 10.43
N LYS A 69 16.46 11.76 10.98
CA LYS A 69 17.53 12.63 10.48
C LYS A 69 18.74 11.85 10.00
N ARG A 70 19.28 12.22 8.84
CA ARG A 70 20.48 11.58 8.28
C ARG A 70 21.77 12.24 8.76
N VAL A 71 22.84 11.45 8.78
CA VAL A 71 24.22 11.88 9.12
C VAL A 71 24.69 13.12 8.34
N ASN A 72 24.23 13.30 7.09
CA ASN A 72 24.64 14.42 6.24
C ASN A 72 23.91 15.75 6.54
N GLU A 73 22.90 15.77 7.42
CA GLU A 73 22.18 16.99 7.79
C GLU A 73 22.92 17.84 8.85
N GLY A 74 23.79 17.21 9.65
CA GLY A 74 24.57 17.89 10.69
C GLY A 74 23.70 18.64 11.71
N ILE A 75 24.21 19.74 12.26
CA ILE A 75 23.49 20.58 13.23
C ILE A 75 22.15 21.11 12.68
N HIS A 76 22.04 21.32 11.37
CA HIS A 76 20.77 21.75 10.78
C HIS A 76 19.65 20.72 11.01
N GLY A 77 20.00 19.42 10.96
CA GLY A 77 19.07 18.32 11.25
C GLY A 77 18.49 18.37 12.66
N ILE A 78 19.25 18.86 13.65
CA ILE A 78 18.79 19.04 15.04
C ILE A 78 17.65 20.06 15.10
N LEU A 79 17.85 21.22 14.49
CA LEU A 79 16.88 22.32 14.52
C LEU A 79 15.61 21.98 13.74
N THR A 80 15.76 21.34 12.57
CA THR A 80 14.61 20.91 11.77
C THR A 80 13.83 19.82 12.49
N ALA A 81 14.49 18.87 13.14
CA ALA A 81 13.82 17.83 13.91
C ALA A 81 12.96 18.41 15.04
N LEU A 82 13.46 19.39 15.79
CA LEU A 82 12.69 20.07 16.83
C LEU A 82 11.46 20.78 16.25
N GLY A 83 11.64 21.55 15.19
CA GLY A 83 10.56 22.31 14.56
C GLY A 83 9.47 21.41 13.98
N GLN A 84 9.86 20.37 13.23
CA GLN A 84 8.94 19.38 12.68
C GLN A 84 8.21 18.63 13.81
N SER A 85 8.93 18.28 14.88
CA SER A 85 8.33 17.55 15.99
C SER A 85 7.22 18.30 16.70
N GLN A 86 7.41 19.60 16.92
CA GLN A 86 6.36 20.45 17.48
C GLN A 86 5.19 20.64 16.49
N ALA A 87 5.49 20.72 15.19
CA ALA A 87 4.46 20.83 14.17
C ALA A 87 3.58 19.56 14.10
N TYR A 88 4.14 18.37 14.31
CA TYR A 88 3.36 17.13 14.42
C TYR A 88 2.43 17.12 15.63
N LEU A 89 2.90 17.57 16.79
CA LEU A 89 2.04 17.70 17.97
C LEU A 89 0.87 18.65 17.69
N LYS A 90 1.15 19.80 17.06
CA LYS A 90 0.11 20.74 16.64
C LYS A 90 -0.86 20.17 15.60
N LYS A 91 -0.41 19.24 14.76
CA LYS A 91 -1.24 18.51 13.79
C LYS A 91 -2.21 17.53 14.48
N GLY A 92 -1.99 17.20 15.75
CA GLY A 92 -2.85 16.31 16.53
C GLY A 92 -2.25 14.92 16.82
N TYR A 93 -0.95 14.73 16.59
CA TYR A 93 -0.26 13.53 17.09
C TYR A 93 -0.15 13.57 18.61
N ASN A 94 -0.28 12.42 19.26
CA ASN A 94 -0.22 12.33 20.73
C ASN A 94 1.21 12.47 21.28
N GLY A 95 2.20 12.20 20.44
CA GLY A 95 3.61 12.36 20.76
C GLY A 95 4.44 12.35 19.49
N THR A 96 5.71 12.69 19.63
CA THR A 96 6.68 12.65 18.53
C THR A 96 7.92 11.88 18.96
N ILE A 97 8.56 11.21 18.00
CA ILE A 97 9.81 10.50 18.18
C ILE A 97 10.83 11.11 17.22
N ILE A 98 11.86 11.74 17.77
CA ILE A 98 13.02 12.18 17.00
C ILE A 98 14.03 11.04 16.96
N ILE A 99 14.46 10.68 15.76
CA ILE A 99 15.51 9.69 15.53
C ILE A 99 16.68 10.42 14.87
N ILE A 100 17.80 10.50 15.59
CA ILE A 100 18.98 11.27 15.16
C ILE A 100 20.23 10.39 15.17
N PRO A 101 21.26 10.63 14.33
CA PRO A 101 22.48 9.84 14.40
C PRO A 101 23.14 9.96 15.77
N GLU A 102 23.82 8.90 16.22
CA GLU A 102 24.62 8.95 17.44
C GLU A 102 25.69 10.06 17.39
N VAL A 103 26.22 10.32 16.20
CA VAL A 103 27.24 11.35 15.95
C VAL A 103 26.99 12.04 14.61
N TYR A 104 27.17 13.36 14.57
CA TYR A 104 27.38 14.11 13.34
C TYR A 104 28.86 14.47 13.19
N ASN A 105 29.34 14.62 11.95
CA ASN A 105 30.68 15.19 11.71
C ASN A 105 30.86 16.58 12.35
N THR A 106 29.76 17.27 12.66
CA THR A 106 29.73 18.62 13.24
C THR A 106 29.31 18.63 14.72
N HIS A 107 28.94 17.49 15.31
CA HIS A 107 28.44 17.42 16.68
C HIS A 107 28.58 16.02 17.27
N GLU A 108 29.24 15.89 18.44
CA GLU A 108 29.62 14.59 19.02
C GLU A 108 28.45 13.83 19.67
N ALA A 109 27.46 14.51 20.24
CA ALA A 109 26.32 13.87 20.91
C ALA A 109 25.00 14.63 20.65
N PRO A 110 24.48 14.63 19.41
CA PRO A 110 23.28 15.41 19.05
C PRO A 110 22.02 14.97 19.82
N GLY A 111 21.88 13.70 20.19
CA GLY A 111 20.76 13.21 21.00
C GLY A 111 20.74 13.80 22.41
N GLU A 112 21.89 13.83 23.10
CA GLU A 112 22.02 14.46 24.43
C GLU A 112 21.81 15.96 24.36
N TYR A 113 22.28 16.61 23.28
CA TYR A 113 22.03 18.02 23.05
C TYR A 113 20.54 18.31 22.90
N LEU A 114 19.83 17.55 22.04
CA LEU A 114 18.37 17.67 21.90
C LEU A 114 17.64 17.49 23.23
N LYS A 115 18.04 16.49 24.02
CA LYS A 115 17.46 16.25 25.34
C LYS A 115 17.65 17.47 26.24
N SER A 116 18.86 18.01 26.32
CA SER A 116 19.14 19.21 27.12
C SER A 116 18.32 20.43 26.68
N VAL A 117 18.07 20.59 25.37
CA VAL A 117 17.23 21.66 24.84
C VAL A 117 15.76 21.46 25.22
N LEU A 118 15.22 20.24 25.09
CA LEU A 118 13.84 19.96 25.47
C LEU A 118 13.62 20.12 26.98
N ASP A 119 14.55 19.62 27.79
CA ASP A 119 14.50 19.75 29.26
C ASP A 119 14.53 21.23 29.70
N LEU A 120 15.16 22.12 28.92
CA LEU A 120 15.12 23.58 29.15
C LEU A 120 13.80 24.25 28.72
N VAL A 121 13.15 23.77 27.67
CA VAL A 121 11.94 24.39 27.11
C VAL A 121 10.68 23.91 27.83
N GLY A 122 10.64 22.63 28.21
CA GLY A 122 9.54 22.02 28.95
C GLY A 122 9.73 20.52 29.08
N GLU A 123 9.91 20.05 30.32
CA GLU A 123 10.11 18.62 30.63
C GLU A 123 8.90 17.76 30.21
N ASP A 124 7.69 18.33 30.18
CA ASP A 124 6.46 17.62 29.85
C ASP A 124 6.16 17.53 28.35
N LEU A 125 7.07 18.01 27.47
CA LEU A 125 6.86 17.87 26.02
C LEU A 125 6.88 16.38 25.62
N PRO A 126 5.85 15.87 24.92
CA PRO A 126 5.73 14.47 24.53
C PRO A 126 6.60 14.13 23.31
N ILE A 127 7.90 14.41 23.42
CA ILE A 127 8.91 14.21 22.37
C ILE A 127 9.97 13.23 22.87
N MET A 128 9.95 12.00 22.38
CA MET A 128 11.01 11.02 22.64
C MET A 128 12.22 11.31 21.76
N ILE A 129 13.40 10.94 22.24
CA ILE A 129 14.64 11.03 21.46
C ILE A 129 15.30 9.67 21.44
N PHE A 130 15.56 9.18 20.23
CA PHE A 130 16.39 8.02 19.96
C PHE A 130 17.61 8.44 19.16
N THR A 131 18.74 7.82 19.47
CA THR A 131 19.91 7.84 18.60
C THR A 131 19.98 6.57 17.78
N TYR A 132 20.61 6.63 16.61
CA TYR A 132 20.89 5.43 15.82
C TYR A 132 22.33 5.34 15.35
N LYS A 133 22.77 4.09 15.15
CA LYS A 133 24.06 3.73 14.56
C LYS A 133 23.87 2.62 13.54
N ILE A 134 24.61 2.72 12.44
CA ILE A 134 24.63 1.69 11.40
C ILE A 134 25.84 0.79 11.66
N ASN A 135 25.61 -0.46 12.06
CA ASN A 135 26.64 -1.46 12.41
C ASN A 135 27.01 -2.38 11.23
N GLY A 136 26.54 -2.08 10.02
CA GLY A 136 26.80 -2.83 8.78
C GLY A 136 25.80 -2.45 7.68
N GLU A 137 25.77 -3.16 6.56
CA GLU A 137 24.88 -2.81 5.42
C GLU A 137 23.38 -2.90 5.74
N ASN A 138 22.98 -3.61 6.80
CA ASN A 138 21.59 -3.89 7.15
C ASN A 138 21.32 -3.95 8.67
N ASP A 139 22.26 -3.49 9.49
CA ASP A 139 22.15 -3.54 10.94
C ASP A 139 22.06 -2.12 11.49
N LEU A 140 20.88 -1.77 12.00
CA LEU A 140 20.57 -0.47 12.57
C LEU A 140 20.27 -0.66 14.06
N GLU A 141 21.17 -0.13 14.89
CA GLU A 141 21.01 -0.08 16.32
C GLU A 141 20.34 1.24 16.69
N VAL A 142 19.28 1.19 17.49
CA VAL A 142 18.57 2.36 18.01
C VAL A 142 18.58 2.36 19.52
N ASN A 143 18.90 3.51 20.13
CA ASN A 143 19.06 3.66 21.57
C ASN A 143 18.21 4.83 22.07
N CYS A 144 17.45 4.62 23.16
CA CYS A 144 16.62 5.67 23.74
C CYS A 144 17.48 6.61 24.60
N ILE A 145 17.43 7.91 24.32
CA ILE A 145 18.12 8.97 25.08
C ILE A 145 17.15 9.71 25.99
N ARG A 146 15.96 10.02 25.48
CA ARG A 146 14.88 10.68 26.22
C ARG A 146 13.60 9.87 26.06
N ASN A 147 13.05 9.44 27.19
CA ASN A 147 11.74 8.79 27.27
C ASN A 147 10.67 9.78 27.74
N ILE A 148 9.40 9.43 27.54
CA ILE A 148 8.24 10.21 27.99
C ILE A 148 7.21 9.31 28.66
N ASP A 149 6.31 9.90 29.44
CA ASP A 149 5.10 9.26 29.91
C ASP A 149 3.90 9.79 29.12
N LEU A 150 3.26 8.91 28.33
CA LEU A 150 2.10 9.27 27.53
C LEU A 150 0.83 9.45 28.39
N SER A 151 0.80 8.90 29.61
CA SER A 151 -0.37 8.99 30.50
C SER A 151 -0.55 10.37 31.14
N THR A 152 0.52 11.16 31.23
CA THR A 152 0.50 12.52 31.82
C THR A 152 0.37 13.61 30.76
N THR A 153 0.36 13.25 29.48
CA THR A 153 0.34 14.21 28.39
C THR A 153 -1.09 14.71 28.18
N ALA A 154 -1.40 15.91 28.70
CA ALA A 154 -2.66 16.59 28.40
C ALA A 154 -2.64 17.03 26.93
N ILE A 155 -3.40 16.33 26.09
CA ILE A 155 -3.59 16.74 24.70
C ILE A 155 -4.94 17.45 24.66
N ASP A 156 -4.92 18.76 24.40
CA ASP A 156 -6.12 19.51 24.01
C ASP A 156 -6.61 18.96 22.67
N SER A 157 -7.43 17.91 22.74
CA SER A 157 -8.07 17.30 21.58
C SER A 157 -9.31 18.10 21.21
N ASP A 158 -9.14 19.36 20.80
CA ASP A 158 -10.26 20.20 20.34
C ASP A 158 -10.59 19.96 18.85
N ASP A 159 -9.85 19.08 18.18
CA ASP A 159 -10.11 18.70 16.78
C ASP A 159 -10.27 17.18 16.63
N THR A 160 -11.44 16.68 17.01
CA THR A 160 -11.92 15.34 16.66
C THR A 160 -12.26 15.26 15.17
N THR A 161 -11.28 15.47 14.29
CA THR A 161 -11.37 14.94 12.93
C THR A 161 -10.95 13.48 12.98
N ASN A 162 -11.96 12.60 13.06
CA ASN A 162 -11.85 11.15 12.89
C ASN A 162 -11.05 10.79 11.62
N GLN A 163 -9.73 10.63 11.71
CA GLN A 163 -8.95 9.88 10.73
C GLN A 163 -8.80 8.43 11.20
N THR A 164 -9.88 7.68 11.01
CA THR A 164 -10.02 6.24 11.29
C THR A 164 -9.50 5.35 10.17
N ASN A 165 -8.52 5.78 9.39
CA ASN A 165 -7.79 4.86 8.52
C ASN A 165 -6.54 4.38 9.25
N THR A 166 -6.73 3.36 10.10
CA THR A 166 -5.59 2.60 10.64
C THR A 166 -4.90 1.88 9.49
N ILE A 167 -3.73 2.37 9.09
CA ILE A 167 -2.91 1.67 8.10
C ILE A 167 -2.33 0.43 8.80
N SER A 168 -2.66 -0.74 8.25
CA SER A 168 -2.35 -2.04 8.85
C SER A 168 -0.90 -2.50 8.65
N THR A 169 -0.15 -1.82 7.78
CA THR A 169 1.22 -2.17 7.37
C THR A 169 2.03 -0.90 7.11
N GLN A 170 3.37 -0.97 7.19
CA GLN A 170 4.24 0.14 6.78
C GLN A 170 4.32 0.30 5.25
N TRP A 171 4.04 -0.73 4.47
CA TRP A 171 4.05 -0.63 3.00
C TRP A 171 2.66 -0.39 2.42
N ALA A 172 2.65 0.08 1.17
CA ALA A 172 1.45 0.35 0.39
C ALA A 172 0.57 -0.89 0.24
N HIS A 173 -0.74 -0.70 0.41
CA HIS A 173 -1.71 -1.71 0.01
C HIS A 173 -1.67 -1.91 -1.52
N LEU A 174 -1.40 -3.14 -1.94
CA LEU A 174 -1.39 -3.55 -3.34
C LEU A 174 -2.43 -4.64 -3.59
N ARG A 175 -2.92 -4.75 -4.83
CA ARG A 175 -3.86 -5.80 -5.22
C ARG A 175 -3.42 -6.49 -6.51
N GLU A 176 -3.30 -7.81 -6.43
CA GLU A 176 -3.15 -8.66 -7.61
C GLU A 176 -4.36 -8.45 -8.54
N GLY A 177 -4.10 -8.11 -9.80
CA GLY A 177 -5.17 -7.85 -10.76
C GLY A 177 -5.66 -6.40 -10.79
N SER A 178 -5.08 -5.48 -10.01
CA SER A 178 -5.41 -4.04 -10.04
C SER A 178 -4.18 -3.13 -10.04
N THR A 179 -3.02 -3.59 -9.55
CA THR A 179 -1.76 -2.84 -9.51
C THR A 179 -0.85 -3.12 -10.72
N GLU A 180 -1.40 -3.24 -11.93
CA GLU A 180 -0.60 -3.36 -13.15
C GLU A 180 -0.16 -1.98 -13.69
N PRO A 181 1.07 -1.84 -14.24
CA PRO A 181 1.55 -0.55 -14.77
C PRO A 181 0.62 0.06 -15.81
N ASP A 182 0.02 -0.75 -16.70
CA ASP A 182 -0.90 -0.23 -17.73
C ASP A 182 -2.20 0.29 -17.12
N THR A 183 -2.72 -0.36 -16.07
CA THR A 183 -3.91 0.12 -15.36
C THR A 183 -3.64 1.52 -14.78
N PHE A 184 -2.51 1.70 -14.11
CA PHE A 184 -2.13 2.99 -13.51
C PHE A 184 -1.83 4.04 -14.58
N TYR A 185 -1.15 3.66 -15.65
CA TYR A 185 -0.88 4.55 -16.77
C TYR A 185 -2.17 5.06 -17.40
N ARG A 186 -3.13 4.17 -17.72
CA ARG A 186 -4.40 4.59 -18.33
C ARG A 186 -5.23 5.49 -17.42
N TYR A 187 -5.23 5.22 -16.11
CA TYR A 187 -5.88 6.10 -15.14
C TYR A 187 -5.21 7.49 -15.11
N LEU A 188 -3.89 7.54 -14.91
CA LEU A 188 -3.14 8.80 -14.85
C LEU A 188 -3.18 9.57 -16.17
N GLN A 189 -3.26 8.86 -17.30
CA GLN A 189 -3.46 9.47 -18.63
C GLN A 189 -4.82 10.17 -18.72
N MET A 190 -5.89 9.62 -18.14
CA MET A 190 -7.19 10.29 -18.07
C MET A 190 -7.10 11.52 -17.17
N ALA A 191 -6.51 11.38 -15.98
CA ALA A 191 -6.28 12.49 -15.07
C ALA A 191 -5.51 13.64 -15.74
N LYS A 192 -4.42 13.34 -16.46
CA LYS A 192 -3.64 14.35 -17.20
C LYS A 192 -4.46 15.07 -18.29
N ARG A 193 -5.46 14.41 -18.90
CA ARG A 193 -6.21 14.93 -20.06
C ARG A 193 -7.47 15.71 -19.71
N ILE A 194 -8.11 15.38 -18.58
CA ILE A 194 -9.34 16.06 -18.17
C ILE A 194 -8.99 17.48 -17.74
N ASP A 195 -9.66 18.44 -18.37
CA ASP A 195 -9.51 19.86 -18.06
C ASP A 195 -10.18 20.16 -16.71
N LEU A 196 -9.44 20.78 -15.81
CA LEU A 196 -9.96 21.21 -14.50
C LEU A 196 -10.98 22.33 -14.61
N THR A 197 -11.00 23.06 -15.73
CA THR A 197 -11.91 24.19 -15.95
C THR A 197 -13.25 23.79 -16.56
N GLU A 198 -13.31 22.62 -17.21
CA GLU A 198 -14.52 22.08 -17.85
C GLU A 198 -14.64 20.56 -17.63
N LEU A 199 -15.22 20.19 -16.49
CA LEU A 199 -15.51 18.78 -16.17
C LEU A 199 -16.76 18.33 -16.91
N ASN A 200 -16.56 17.62 -18.02
CA ASN A 200 -17.62 17.01 -18.82
C ASN A 200 -17.69 15.50 -18.54
N GLU A 201 -18.85 14.88 -18.71
CA GLU A 201 -19.02 13.43 -18.58
C GLU A 201 -18.54 12.66 -19.83
N PRO A 202 -18.09 11.39 -19.71
CA PRO A 202 -17.73 10.60 -20.87
C PRO A 202 -18.98 10.25 -21.69
N THR A 203 -18.83 10.26 -23.01
CA THR A 203 -19.90 9.82 -23.92
C THR A 203 -19.84 8.30 -24.09
N ILE A 204 -20.94 7.62 -23.80
CA ILE A 204 -21.09 6.18 -24.00
C ILE A 204 -22.53 5.84 -24.41
N GLU A 205 -22.68 4.92 -25.35
CA GLU A 205 -23.97 4.38 -25.75
C GLU A 205 -24.27 3.13 -24.92
N PHE A 206 -25.24 3.24 -24.01
CA PHE A 206 -25.70 2.11 -23.22
C PHE A 206 -26.77 1.30 -23.96
N PRO A 207 -26.74 -0.05 -23.91
CA PRO A 207 -27.87 -0.87 -24.34
C PRO A 207 -29.15 -0.45 -23.62
N ILE A 208 -30.25 -0.35 -24.35
CA ILE A 208 -31.53 0.10 -23.79
C ILE A 208 -32.01 -0.83 -22.67
N GLU A 209 -31.73 -2.13 -22.80
CA GLU A 209 -32.04 -3.15 -21.81
C GLU A 209 -31.27 -2.93 -20.51
N LEU A 210 -30.01 -2.48 -20.61
CA LEU A 210 -29.22 -2.11 -19.44
C LEU A 210 -29.79 -0.86 -18.77
N LEU A 211 -30.19 0.16 -19.55
CA LEU A 211 -30.80 1.37 -19.01
C LEU A 211 -32.11 1.08 -18.27
N ASN A 212 -32.95 0.23 -18.84
CA ASN A 212 -34.22 -0.21 -18.24
C ASN A 212 -34.01 -1.04 -16.95
N ALA A 213 -32.86 -1.70 -16.80
CA ALA A 213 -32.52 -2.48 -15.63
C ALA A 213 -31.95 -1.65 -14.47
N LEU A 214 -31.69 -0.36 -14.68
CA LEU A 214 -31.24 0.53 -13.60
C LEU A 214 -32.40 0.95 -12.69
N PRO A 215 -32.13 1.27 -11.41
CA PRO A 215 -33.14 1.90 -10.57
C PRO A 215 -33.67 3.20 -11.20
N ASN A 216 -34.94 3.52 -10.94
CA ASN A 216 -35.54 4.76 -11.44
C ASN A 216 -34.75 6.00 -11.00
N ASP A 217 -34.68 7.00 -11.89
CA ASP A 217 -34.10 8.33 -11.64
C ASP A 217 -32.60 8.35 -11.27
N VAL A 218 -31.86 7.28 -11.57
CA VAL A 218 -30.39 7.30 -11.42
C VAL A 218 -29.71 7.73 -12.72
N ASP A 219 -28.62 8.49 -12.57
CA ASP A 219 -27.70 8.72 -13.68
C ASP A 219 -26.95 7.41 -13.99
N PRO A 220 -27.03 6.88 -15.23
CA PRO A 220 -26.39 5.62 -15.60
C PRO A 220 -24.88 5.60 -15.41
N LEU A 221 -24.19 6.71 -15.74
CA LEU A 221 -22.74 6.83 -15.63
C LEU A 221 -22.34 6.76 -14.16
N LYS A 222 -22.99 7.57 -13.31
CA LYS A 222 -22.72 7.64 -11.87
C LYS A 222 -23.04 6.32 -11.17
N TYR A 223 -24.16 5.67 -11.53
CA TYR A 223 -24.57 4.41 -10.93
C TYR A 223 -23.63 3.26 -11.29
N LEU A 224 -23.36 3.05 -12.58
CA LEU A 224 -22.58 1.91 -13.06
C LEU A 224 -21.08 2.03 -12.74
N SER A 225 -20.55 3.26 -12.66
CA SER A 225 -19.18 3.50 -12.21
C SER A 225 -19.02 3.49 -10.68
N ASN A 226 -20.14 3.47 -9.94
CA ASN A 226 -20.15 3.67 -8.49
C ASN A 226 -19.40 4.96 -8.06
N ALA A 227 -19.60 6.04 -8.81
CA ALA A 227 -19.03 7.36 -8.56
C ALA A 227 -20.13 8.43 -8.66
N PRO A 228 -20.90 8.63 -7.57
CA PRO A 228 -22.05 9.55 -7.58
C PRO A 228 -21.66 11.03 -7.47
N GLY A 229 -20.46 11.33 -6.99
CA GLY A 229 -19.99 12.70 -6.78
C GLY A 229 -19.57 13.42 -8.06
N ASP A 230 -19.28 14.69 -7.91
CA ASP A 230 -18.84 15.61 -8.99
C ASP A 230 -17.45 16.19 -8.70
N THR A 231 -16.63 15.44 -7.95
CA THR A 231 -15.22 15.79 -7.74
C THR A 231 -14.41 15.51 -8.99
N TYR A 232 -13.27 16.19 -9.17
CA TYR A 232 -12.33 15.89 -10.25
C TYR A 232 -12.01 14.39 -10.32
N HIS A 233 -11.75 13.76 -9.17
CA HIS A 233 -11.49 12.33 -9.05
C HIS A 233 -12.65 11.49 -9.61
N ASP A 234 -13.90 11.83 -9.30
CA ASP A 234 -15.07 11.12 -9.82
C ASP A 234 -15.16 11.19 -11.35
N PHE A 235 -14.89 12.36 -11.93
CA PHE A 235 -14.85 12.52 -13.40
C PHE A 235 -13.73 11.69 -14.04
N VAL A 236 -12.51 11.73 -13.48
CA VAL A 236 -11.39 10.90 -13.95
C VAL A 236 -11.75 9.43 -13.92
N TRP A 237 -12.34 8.97 -12.80
CA TRP A 237 -12.76 7.59 -12.64
C TRP A 237 -13.80 7.18 -13.69
N ARG A 238 -14.83 7.99 -13.93
CA ARG A 238 -15.86 7.70 -14.94
C ARG A 238 -15.24 7.58 -16.34
N HIS A 239 -14.35 8.50 -16.72
CA HIS A 239 -13.66 8.41 -18.02
C HIS A 239 -12.81 7.16 -18.14
N PHE A 240 -12.00 6.88 -17.13
CA PHE A 240 -11.17 5.68 -17.10
C PHE A 240 -12.01 4.40 -17.21
N TRP A 241 -13.07 4.29 -16.41
CA TRP A 241 -13.94 3.14 -16.35
C TRP A 241 -14.62 2.87 -17.70
N PHE A 242 -15.23 3.89 -18.30
CA PHE A 242 -15.99 3.74 -19.53
C PHE A 242 -15.14 3.73 -20.80
N THR A 243 -13.90 4.24 -20.74
CA THR A 243 -12.97 4.17 -21.88
C THR A 243 -12.26 2.82 -21.92
N TYR A 244 -11.71 2.37 -20.78
CA TYR A 244 -10.79 1.24 -20.78
C TYR A 244 -11.41 -0.08 -20.35
N ILE A 245 -12.49 -0.08 -19.56
CA ILE A 245 -13.01 -1.30 -18.92
C ILE A 245 -14.39 -1.67 -19.46
N ILE A 246 -15.36 -0.77 -19.34
CA ILE A 246 -16.74 -0.94 -19.79
C ILE A 246 -16.98 -0.03 -20.98
N ASN A 247 -16.60 -0.49 -22.18
CA ASN A 247 -16.79 0.22 -23.44
C ASN A 247 -17.73 -0.56 -24.36
N GLU A 248 -18.02 -0.04 -25.54
CA GLU A 248 -18.93 -0.63 -26.54
C GLU A 248 -18.68 -2.12 -26.82
N ARG A 249 -17.43 -2.60 -26.72
CA ARG A 249 -17.08 -4.00 -26.95
C ARG A 249 -17.36 -4.88 -25.72
N THR A 250 -17.10 -4.37 -24.53
CA THR A 250 -17.21 -5.15 -23.28
C THR A 250 -18.56 -5.02 -22.60
N LEU A 251 -19.32 -3.97 -22.91
CA LEU A 251 -20.60 -3.64 -22.32
C LEU A 251 -21.71 -4.65 -22.66
N PRO A 252 -21.88 -5.15 -23.91
CA PRO A 252 -22.92 -6.12 -24.24
C PRO A 252 -22.85 -7.39 -23.37
N LEU A 253 -24.00 -7.88 -22.91
CA LEU A 253 -24.06 -9.05 -22.02
C LEU A 253 -23.95 -10.37 -22.79
N PHE A 254 -24.77 -10.53 -23.84
CA PHE A 254 -24.84 -11.73 -24.67
C PHE A 254 -25.16 -11.41 -26.13
N THR A 255 -24.92 -12.40 -26.99
CA THR A 255 -25.53 -12.54 -28.32
C THR A 255 -26.43 -13.77 -28.34
N LEU A 256 -27.39 -13.80 -29.27
CA LEU A 256 -28.21 -14.98 -29.55
C LEU A 256 -27.59 -15.77 -30.71
N GLU A 257 -27.31 -17.05 -30.49
CA GLU A 257 -26.94 -18.01 -31.53
C GLU A 257 -28.00 -19.11 -31.60
N GLY A 258 -29.00 -18.92 -32.49
CA GLY A 258 -30.21 -19.73 -32.49
C GLY A 258 -31.06 -19.44 -31.25
N ASP A 259 -31.42 -20.49 -30.51
CA ASP A 259 -32.22 -20.38 -29.27
C ASP A 259 -31.35 -20.31 -27.99
N LEU A 260 -30.03 -20.18 -28.14
CA LEU A 260 -29.09 -20.16 -27.01
C LEU A 260 -28.43 -18.81 -26.85
N TYR A 261 -28.39 -18.34 -25.61
CA TYR A 261 -27.62 -17.18 -25.22
C TYR A 261 -26.13 -17.53 -25.15
N LYS A 262 -25.30 -16.71 -25.80
CA LYS A 262 -23.85 -16.82 -25.78
C LYS A 262 -23.22 -15.58 -25.20
N VAL A 263 -22.19 -15.77 -24.39
CA VAL A 263 -21.51 -14.70 -23.67
C VAL A 263 -20.72 -13.82 -24.66
N CYS A 264 -20.88 -12.49 -24.54
CA CYS A 264 -19.98 -11.55 -25.21
C CYS A 264 -18.65 -11.47 -24.44
N ASP A 265 -17.63 -12.18 -24.93
CA ASP A 265 -16.34 -12.43 -24.26
C ASP A 265 -15.22 -11.45 -24.64
N ALA A 266 -15.57 -10.19 -24.90
CA ALA A 266 -14.59 -9.16 -25.24
C ALA A 266 -13.62 -8.84 -24.09
N SER A 267 -12.36 -8.56 -24.45
CA SER A 267 -11.35 -8.04 -23.53
C SER A 267 -11.49 -6.53 -23.35
N SER A 268 -11.07 -6.06 -22.17
CA SER A 268 -10.90 -4.63 -21.90
C SER A 268 -9.70 -4.08 -22.67
N SER A 269 -9.59 -2.75 -22.74
CA SER A 269 -8.44 -2.06 -23.35
C SER A 269 -7.23 -1.99 -22.41
N LEU A 270 -7.30 -2.64 -21.24
CA LEU A 270 -6.19 -2.73 -20.29
C LEU A 270 -5.34 -3.97 -20.55
N LEU A 271 -4.04 -3.82 -20.31
CA LEU A 271 -3.07 -4.91 -20.40
C LEU A 271 -2.72 -5.45 -19.02
N LYS A 272 -2.46 -6.75 -18.99
CA LYS A 272 -1.78 -7.42 -17.89
C LYS A 272 -0.28 -7.16 -17.99
N ASN A 273 0.38 -7.53 -16.91
CA ASN A 273 1.83 -7.55 -16.77
C ASN A 273 2.59 -8.31 -17.88
N ASP A 274 2.01 -9.32 -18.49
CA ASP A 274 2.60 -10.06 -19.63
C ASP A 274 2.27 -9.45 -21.00
N GLY A 275 1.63 -8.27 -21.02
CA GLY A 275 1.17 -7.60 -22.23
C GLY A 275 -0.13 -8.19 -22.82
N LEU A 276 -0.72 -9.22 -22.20
CA LEU A 276 -1.97 -9.79 -22.68
C LEU A 276 -3.18 -8.93 -22.25
N PRO A 277 -4.27 -8.92 -23.04
CA PRO A 277 -5.47 -8.21 -22.66
C PRO A 277 -6.07 -8.70 -21.33
N LYS A 278 -6.60 -7.75 -20.56
CA LYS A 278 -7.30 -8.02 -19.32
C LYS A 278 -8.78 -8.23 -19.59
N TYR A 279 -9.38 -9.20 -18.92
CA TYR A 279 -10.80 -9.51 -19.05
C TYR A 279 -11.52 -9.09 -17.77
N PHE A 280 -12.61 -8.35 -17.94
CA PHE A 280 -13.48 -7.92 -16.86
C PHE A 280 -14.85 -8.55 -17.08
N LEU A 281 -15.43 -9.11 -16.02
CA LEU A 281 -16.74 -9.79 -16.04
C LEU A 281 -16.83 -11.06 -16.92
N VAL A 282 -15.76 -11.44 -17.65
CA VAL A 282 -15.67 -12.59 -18.57
C VAL A 282 -14.36 -13.38 -18.40
N GLY A 283 -14.15 -14.41 -19.25
CA GLY A 283 -12.86 -15.11 -19.42
C GLY A 283 -12.62 -16.34 -18.52
N LYS A 284 -13.33 -16.46 -17.40
CA LYS A 284 -13.34 -17.67 -16.55
C LYS A 284 -14.70 -18.33 -16.57
N SER A 285 -14.77 -19.66 -16.44
CA SER A 285 -16.05 -20.40 -16.38
C SER A 285 -17.00 -19.87 -15.29
N ASN A 286 -16.44 -19.36 -14.18
CA ASN A 286 -17.19 -18.78 -13.07
C ASN A 286 -17.33 -17.24 -13.13
N SER A 287 -17.03 -16.61 -14.26
CA SER A 287 -17.16 -15.16 -14.45
C SER A 287 -18.63 -14.70 -14.37
N PRO A 288 -18.88 -13.43 -13.98
CA PRO A 288 -20.24 -12.88 -13.87
C PRO A 288 -21.11 -13.14 -15.11
N LYS A 289 -20.63 -12.82 -16.32
CA LYS A 289 -21.44 -13.05 -17.52
C LYS A 289 -21.72 -14.54 -17.75
N ASN A 290 -20.71 -15.41 -17.63
CA ASN A 290 -20.92 -16.86 -17.79
C ASN A 290 -21.96 -17.42 -16.82
N LYS A 291 -21.98 -16.93 -15.58
CA LYS A 291 -22.99 -17.34 -14.59
C LYS A 291 -24.40 -16.86 -14.97
N ILE A 292 -24.53 -15.61 -15.39
CA ILE A 292 -25.81 -15.04 -15.81
C ILE A 292 -26.35 -15.76 -17.05
N ILE A 293 -25.49 -16.00 -18.05
CA ILE A 293 -25.88 -16.73 -19.27
C ILE A 293 -26.21 -18.19 -18.97
N GLY A 294 -25.49 -18.84 -18.05
CA GLY A 294 -25.85 -20.17 -17.57
C GLY A 294 -27.24 -20.23 -16.94
N LYS A 295 -27.61 -19.21 -16.15
CA LYS A 295 -28.95 -19.09 -15.56
C LYS A 295 -30.04 -18.83 -16.62
N LEU A 296 -29.75 -17.98 -17.61
CA LEU A 296 -30.65 -17.69 -18.74
C LEU A 296 -30.94 -18.93 -19.57
N ASN A 297 -29.88 -19.63 -20.01
CA ASN A 297 -30.03 -20.88 -20.80
C ASN A 297 -30.70 -22.00 -20.01
N ALA A 298 -30.60 -21.99 -18.67
CA ALA A 298 -31.33 -22.92 -17.80
C ALA A 298 -32.79 -22.50 -17.55
N GLY A 299 -33.25 -21.35 -18.05
CA GLY A 299 -34.59 -20.81 -17.80
C GLY A 299 -34.86 -20.42 -16.35
N THR A 300 -33.80 -20.25 -15.54
CA THR A 300 -33.92 -19.92 -14.11
C THR A 300 -34.11 -18.43 -13.84
N ILE A 301 -33.74 -17.58 -14.81
CA ILE A 301 -33.99 -16.14 -14.83
C ILE A 301 -34.44 -15.74 -16.24
N ASN A 302 -35.16 -14.63 -16.36
CA ASN A 302 -35.47 -14.01 -17.66
C ASN A 302 -34.43 -12.94 -18.04
N GLU A 303 -34.55 -12.35 -19.23
CA GLU A 303 -33.61 -11.33 -19.73
C GLU A 303 -33.58 -10.07 -18.84
N GLU A 304 -34.73 -9.59 -18.38
CA GLU A 304 -34.81 -8.42 -17.50
C GLU A 304 -34.02 -8.64 -16.21
N GLN A 305 -34.22 -9.78 -15.54
CA GLN A 305 -33.48 -10.18 -14.35
C GLN A 305 -31.98 -10.33 -14.62
N ALA A 306 -31.61 -10.82 -15.80
CA ALA A 306 -30.21 -10.94 -16.20
C ALA A 306 -29.53 -9.57 -16.34
N TRP A 307 -30.22 -8.59 -16.93
CA TRP A 307 -29.71 -7.21 -17.03
C TRP A 307 -29.61 -6.53 -15.67
N VAL A 308 -30.56 -6.74 -14.77
CA VAL A 308 -30.49 -6.22 -13.38
C VAL A 308 -29.31 -6.83 -12.62
N GLU A 309 -29.12 -8.15 -12.70
CA GLU A 309 -27.96 -8.81 -12.07
C GLU A 309 -26.65 -8.30 -12.68
N TYR A 310 -26.61 -8.08 -14.00
CA TYR A 310 -25.43 -7.59 -14.69
C TYR A 310 -25.08 -6.14 -14.32
N ALA A 311 -26.06 -5.24 -14.26
CA ALA A 311 -25.88 -3.85 -13.81
C ALA A 311 -25.26 -3.79 -12.41
N GLN A 312 -25.76 -4.62 -11.48
CA GLN A 312 -25.20 -4.72 -10.14
C GLN A 312 -23.74 -5.24 -10.17
N LYS A 313 -23.42 -6.22 -11.01
CA LYS A 313 -22.04 -6.73 -11.14
C LYS A 313 -21.07 -5.72 -11.74
N ILE A 314 -21.53 -4.87 -12.67
CA ILE A 314 -20.73 -3.75 -13.17
C ILE A 314 -20.43 -2.78 -12.03
N LYS A 315 -21.46 -2.33 -11.30
CA LYS A 315 -21.34 -1.41 -10.17
C LYS A 315 -20.42 -1.93 -9.06
N ASP A 316 -20.64 -3.17 -8.60
CA ASP A 316 -19.82 -3.82 -7.57
C ASP A 316 -18.35 -3.88 -8.00
N ARG A 317 -18.11 -4.22 -9.28
CA ARG A 317 -16.75 -4.31 -9.80
C ARG A 317 -16.11 -2.93 -9.89
N ALA A 318 -16.85 -1.91 -10.32
CA ALA A 318 -16.37 -0.53 -10.40
C ALA A 318 -15.94 -0.03 -9.02
N HIS A 319 -16.78 -0.22 -8.00
CA HIS A 319 -16.46 0.12 -6.61
C HIS A 319 -15.16 -0.53 -6.14
N SER A 320 -15.09 -1.87 -6.21
CA SER A 320 -13.91 -2.61 -5.72
C SER A 320 -12.61 -2.23 -6.46
N PHE A 321 -12.72 -1.94 -7.76
CA PHE A 321 -11.55 -1.63 -8.58
C PHE A 321 -11.07 -0.19 -8.36
N ARG A 322 -12.00 0.74 -8.11
CA ARG A 322 -11.69 2.11 -7.72
C ARG A 322 -10.93 2.15 -6.41
N GLU A 323 -11.43 1.46 -5.39
CA GLU A 323 -10.75 1.38 -4.09
C GLU A 323 -9.31 0.87 -4.21
N ASP A 324 -9.09 -0.17 -5.02
CA ASP A 324 -7.76 -0.72 -5.26
C ASP A 324 -6.85 0.30 -5.97
N ILE A 325 -7.33 1.00 -7.01
CA ILE A 325 -6.54 1.95 -7.80
C ILE A 325 -6.21 3.20 -6.99
N ASP A 326 -7.22 3.81 -6.37
CA ASP A 326 -7.09 5.06 -5.63
C ASP A 326 -6.10 4.88 -4.49
N SER A 327 -6.29 3.84 -3.67
CA SER A 327 -5.39 3.54 -2.56
C SER A 327 -3.97 3.23 -3.04
N SER A 328 -3.81 2.45 -4.10
CA SER A 328 -2.47 2.08 -4.59
C SER A 328 -1.72 3.28 -5.17
N LEU A 329 -2.35 4.03 -6.09
CA LEU A 329 -1.74 5.19 -6.75
C LEU A 329 -1.35 6.28 -5.75
N TYR A 330 -2.24 6.54 -4.80
CA TYR A 330 -1.98 7.48 -3.72
C TYR A 330 -0.82 6.99 -2.86
N HIS A 331 -0.82 5.72 -2.48
CA HIS A 331 0.21 5.17 -1.61
C HIS A 331 1.60 5.12 -2.22
N ILE A 332 1.72 4.96 -3.54
CA ILE A 332 3.00 5.04 -4.26
C ILE A 332 3.34 6.48 -4.71
N GLY A 333 2.55 7.45 -4.28
CA GLY A 333 2.80 8.88 -4.52
C GLY A 333 2.63 9.32 -5.96
N MET A 334 1.81 8.63 -6.77
CA MET A 334 1.53 9.01 -8.16
C MET A 334 0.32 9.95 -8.29
N ILE A 335 -0.58 9.98 -7.31
CA ILE A 335 -1.66 10.97 -7.19
C ILE A 335 -1.62 11.65 -5.82
N ASP A 336 -2.17 12.86 -5.75
CA ASP A 336 -2.44 13.58 -4.50
C ASP A 336 -3.83 13.23 -3.94
N GLU A 337 -4.24 13.92 -2.87
CA GLU A 337 -5.52 13.73 -2.20
C GLU A 337 -6.74 14.15 -3.04
N ASP A 338 -6.54 15.03 -4.03
CA ASP A 338 -7.57 15.43 -5.00
C ASP A 338 -7.68 14.44 -6.18
N GLY A 339 -6.78 13.45 -6.24
CA GLY A 339 -6.67 12.50 -7.35
C GLY A 339 -5.89 13.03 -8.55
N LYS A 340 -5.22 14.18 -8.43
CA LYS A 340 -4.40 14.76 -9.51
C LYS A 340 -3.04 14.07 -9.56
N PRO A 341 -2.43 13.92 -10.75
CA PRO A 341 -1.10 13.35 -10.85
C PRO A 341 -0.09 14.22 -10.10
N THR A 342 0.76 13.59 -9.29
CA THR A 342 1.91 14.26 -8.67
C THR A 342 3.02 14.46 -9.69
N SER A 343 4.14 15.06 -9.29
CA SER A 343 5.35 15.12 -10.12
C SER A 343 5.78 13.74 -10.64
N ILE A 344 5.69 12.70 -9.81
CA ILE A 344 6.01 11.31 -10.18
C ILE A 344 4.95 10.75 -11.14
N GLY A 345 3.67 11.01 -10.87
CA GLY A 345 2.56 10.62 -11.74
C GLY A 345 2.72 11.20 -13.15
N TYR A 346 3.00 12.50 -13.27
CA TYR A 346 3.26 13.16 -14.55
C TYR A 346 4.49 12.58 -15.25
N LYS A 347 5.61 12.37 -14.54
CA LYS A 347 6.81 11.77 -15.12
C LYS A 347 6.54 10.36 -15.68
N PHE A 348 5.76 9.55 -14.96
CA PHE A 348 5.39 8.21 -15.40
C PHE A 348 4.52 8.24 -16.67
N VAL A 349 3.47 9.07 -16.69
CA VAL A 349 2.61 9.24 -17.88
C VAL A 349 3.40 9.72 -19.09
N ASP A 350 4.23 10.74 -18.91
CA ASP A 350 5.08 11.30 -19.95
C ASP A 350 6.05 10.26 -20.52
N ALA A 351 6.65 9.44 -19.66
CA ALA A 351 7.53 8.36 -20.08
C ALA A 351 6.77 7.33 -20.92
N CYS A 352 5.56 6.95 -20.51
CA CYS A 352 4.73 6.00 -21.25
C CYS A 352 4.36 6.57 -22.62
N GLU A 353 3.93 7.82 -22.70
CA GLU A 353 3.54 8.48 -23.95
C GLU A 353 4.72 8.59 -24.92
N ARG A 354 5.91 8.96 -24.44
CA ARG A 354 7.16 8.95 -25.24
C ARG A 354 7.55 7.55 -25.69
N ASN A 355 7.21 6.52 -24.90
CA ASN A 355 7.46 5.13 -25.22
C ASN A 355 6.28 4.45 -25.94
N ARG A 356 5.59 5.17 -26.83
CA ARG A 356 4.48 4.64 -27.66
C ARG A 356 3.33 4.05 -26.85
N ASN A 357 3.01 4.66 -25.70
CA ASN A 357 1.99 4.23 -24.76
C ASN A 357 2.29 2.86 -24.10
N ASP A 358 3.57 2.49 -24.00
CA ASP A 358 4.03 1.30 -23.28
C ASP A 358 4.39 1.65 -21.84
N SER A 359 3.77 0.97 -20.89
CA SER A 359 3.94 1.13 -19.44
C SER A 359 4.74 0.01 -18.78
N ILE A 360 5.04 -1.08 -19.51
CA ILE A 360 5.61 -2.32 -18.96
C ILE A 360 7.06 -2.55 -19.38
N ASN A 361 7.65 -1.68 -20.19
CA ASN A 361 9.07 -1.77 -20.59
C ASN A 361 9.80 -0.44 -20.41
N GLY A 362 11.15 -0.50 -20.39
CA GLY A 362 12.03 0.67 -20.47
C GLY A 362 11.89 1.66 -19.30
N THR A 363 12.05 2.95 -19.61
CA THR A 363 11.95 4.04 -18.63
C THR A 363 10.61 4.08 -17.87
N PRO A 364 9.44 3.87 -18.51
CA PRO A 364 8.17 3.73 -17.79
C PRO A 364 8.20 2.71 -16.66
N LEU A 365 8.64 1.48 -16.97
CA LEU A 365 8.73 0.42 -15.96
C LEU A 365 9.74 0.80 -14.86
N ALA A 366 10.87 1.41 -15.22
CA ALA A 366 11.88 1.86 -14.26
C ALA A 366 11.33 2.91 -13.27
N ILE A 367 10.48 3.85 -13.73
CA ILE A 367 9.80 4.82 -12.85
C ILE A 367 8.81 4.09 -11.94
N PHE A 368 7.99 3.19 -12.50
CA PHE A 368 7.01 2.42 -11.74
C PHE A 368 7.66 1.55 -10.65
N GLU A 369 8.73 0.82 -10.99
CA GLU A 369 9.53 0.03 -10.05
C GLU A 369 10.04 0.88 -8.88
N THR A 370 10.55 2.08 -9.20
CA THR A 370 11.10 2.99 -8.21
C THR A 370 10.01 3.55 -7.30
N ALA A 371 8.85 3.93 -7.87
CA ALA A 371 7.71 4.40 -7.10
C ALA A 371 7.19 3.33 -6.13
N ILE A 372 7.11 2.07 -6.56
CA ILE A 372 6.71 0.93 -5.71
C ILE A 372 7.72 0.71 -4.58
N ILE A 373 9.01 0.69 -4.90
CA ILE A 373 10.07 0.36 -3.92
C ILE A 373 10.29 1.49 -2.91
N GLN A 374 10.33 2.75 -3.37
CA GLN A 374 10.60 3.91 -2.52
C GLN A 374 9.31 4.42 -1.86
N HIS A 375 8.39 4.98 -2.63
CA HIS A 375 7.19 5.62 -2.09
C HIS A 375 6.12 4.63 -1.60
N GLY A 376 6.05 3.46 -2.23
CA GLY A 376 5.24 2.35 -1.73
C GLY A 376 5.83 1.68 -0.49
N GLU A 377 7.07 1.99 -0.11
CA GLU A 377 7.82 1.34 0.98
C GLU A 377 7.97 -0.19 0.81
N LEU A 378 7.83 -0.71 -0.41
CA LEU A 378 8.06 -2.15 -0.65
C LEU A 378 9.54 -2.53 -0.50
N GLY A 379 10.46 -1.56 -0.51
CA GLY A 379 11.85 -1.78 -0.11
C GLY A 379 11.97 -2.23 1.36
N ALA A 380 11.20 -1.61 2.26
CA ALA A 380 11.15 -2.00 3.67
C ALA A 380 10.52 -3.40 3.81
N PHE A 381 9.42 -3.66 3.11
CA PHE A 381 8.83 -5.01 3.04
C PHE A 381 9.86 -6.09 2.66
N ILE A 382 10.62 -5.88 1.57
CA ILE A 382 11.65 -6.84 1.13
C ILE A 382 12.71 -7.04 2.21
N HIS A 383 13.16 -5.96 2.85
CA HIS A 383 14.11 -6.01 3.95
C HIS A 383 13.58 -6.84 5.13
N TYR A 384 12.32 -6.63 5.54
CA TYR A 384 11.69 -7.39 6.62
C TYR A 384 11.55 -8.87 6.30
N ILE A 385 11.18 -9.23 5.06
CA ILE A 385 11.17 -10.63 4.63
C ILE A 385 12.57 -11.24 4.79
N SER A 386 13.63 -10.50 4.42
CA SER A 386 15.00 -10.99 4.58
C SER A 386 15.40 -11.17 6.04
N LEU A 387 15.07 -10.23 6.92
CA LEU A 387 15.36 -10.34 8.36
C LEU A 387 14.65 -11.55 8.98
N ALA A 388 13.36 -11.72 8.67
CA ALA A 388 12.60 -12.88 9.11
C ALA A 388 13.22 -14.19 8.60
N SER A 389 13.64 -14.22 7.33
CA SER A 389 14.31 -15.39 6.74
C SER A 389 15.60 -15.74 7.49
N GLN A 390 16.44 -14.74 7.78
CA GLN A 390 17.69 -14.94 8.52
C GLN A 390 17.41 -15.53 9.91
N LYS A 391 16.39 -15.03 10.62
CA LYS A 391 15.97 -15.56 11.92
C LYS A 391 15.54 -17.02 11.84
N ILE A 392 14.73 -17.38 10.84
CA ILE A 392 14.22 -18.74 10.62
C ILE A 392 15.36 -19.73 10.33
N PHE A 393 16.26 -19.38 9.41
CA PHE A 393 17.24 -20.32 8.87
C PHE A 393 18.55 -20.36 9.65
N LYS A 394 18.78 -19.43 10.59
CA LYS A 394 19.96 -19.42 11.47
C LYS A 394 20.17 -20.76 12.18
N ASP A 395 19.10 -21.29 12.78
CA ASP A 395 19.17 -22.52 13.59
C ASP A 395 18.68 -23.75 12.82
N THR A 396 17.81 -23.55 11.83
CA THR A 396 17.23 -24.65 11.02
C THR A 396 17.28 -24.36 9.52
N PRO A 397 18.45 -24.46 8.87
CA PRO A 397 18.66 -24.05 7.48
C PRO A 397 17.74 -24.74 6.45
N LEU A 398 17.31 -25.97 6.74
CA LEU A 398 16.47 -26.78 5.83
C LEU A 398 15.02 -26.94 6.29
N LYS A 399 14.54 -26.12 7.24
CA LYS A 399 13.21 -26.26 7.88
C LYS A 399 12.04 -26.46 6.91
N TYR A 400 12.06 -25.78 5.78
CA TYR A 400 10.98 -25.81 4.77
C TYR A 400 11.31 -26.62 3.52
N SER A 401 12.45 -27.30 3.51
CA SER A 401 12.85 -28.17 2.41
C SER A 401 12.14 -29.50 2.53
N VAL A 402 11.41 -29.89 1.47
CA VAL A 402 10.88 -31.24 1.31
C VAL A 402 11.96 -32.06 0.61
N ILE A 403 12.52 -33.01 1.35
CA ILE A 403 13.56 -33.93 0.87
C ILE A 403 12.92 -35.31 0.74
N GLU A 404 13.05 -35.93 -0.43
CA GLU A 404 12.66 -37.32 -0.65
C GLU A 404 13.91 -38.14 -0.99
N GLY A 405 14.17 -39.18 -0.19
CA GLY A 405 15.47 -39.86 -0.22
C GLY A 405 16.59 -38.91 0.20
N ASN A 406 17.46 -38.54 -0.75
CA ASN A 406 18.57 -37.59 -0.58
C ASN A 406 18.48 -36.36 -1.52
N GLU A 407 17.36 -36.18 -2.24
CA GLU A 407 17.20 -35.09 -3.18
C GLU A 407 16.19 -34.05 -2.69
N PHE A 408 16.51 -32.78 -2.93
CA PHE A 408 15.58 -31.69 -2.70
C PHE A 408 14.45 -31.75 -3.74
N LYS A 409 13.21 -31.92 -3.27
CA LYS A 409 12.04 -32.00 -4.14
C LYS A 409 11.32 -30.68 -4.28
N SER A 410 11.07 -29.99 -3.16
CA SER A 410 10.32 -28.73 -3.17
C SER A 410 10.49 -27.93 -1.90
N PHE A 411 10.11 -26.66 -1.95
CA PHE A 411 10.09 -25.77 -0.79
C PHE A 411 8.64 -25.54 -0.33
N ASN A 412 8.35 -25.74 0.95
CA ASN A 412 7.02 -25.49 1.52
C ASN A 412 6.80 -23.99 1.79
N SER A 413 6.51 -23.25 0.71
CA SER A 413 6.34 -21.80 0.74
C SER A 413 5.16 -21.33 1.58
N ASN A 414 4.08 -22.11 1.66
CA ASN A 414 2.91 -21.71 2.44
C ASN A 414 3.22 -21.64 3.94
N ASN A 415 3.93 -22.63 4.48
CA ASN A 415 4.29 -22.63 5.91
C ASN A 415 5.37 -21.59 6.20
N TYR A 416 6.35 -21.45 5.30
CA TYR A 416 7.36 -20.41 5.39
C TYR A 416 6.74 -19.00 5.46
N LEU A 417 5.84 -18.65 4.53
CA LEU A 417 5.22 -17.32 4.52
C LEU A 417 4.33 -17.06 5.74
N LYS A 418 3.69 -18.09 6.30
CA LYS A 418 2.95 -17.96 7.57
C LYS A 418 3.88 -17.64 8.73
N GLU A 419 5.01 -18.34 8.85
CA GLU A 419 5.98 -18.05 9.92
C GLU A 419 6.63 -16.68 9.74
N VAL A 420 6.91 -16.28 8.50
CA VAL A 420 7.38 -14.92 8.20
C VAL A 420 6.34 -13.89 8.65
N GLU A 421 5.05 -14.08 8.34
CA GLU A 421 3.98 -13.19 8.81
C GLU A 421 3.89 -13.12 10.34
N GLU A 422 4.07 -14.24 11.05
CA GLU A 422 4.15 -14.24 12.52
C GLU A 422 5.34 -13.43 13.03
N ILE A 423 6.53 -13.58 12.44
CA ILE A 423 7.71 -12.81 12.82
C ILE A 423 7.49 -11.32 12.55
N LEU A 424 6.93 -10.97 11.39
CA LEU A 424 6.67 -9.58 11.04
C LEU A 424 5.64 -8.91 11.97
N ALA A 425 4.64 -9.66 12.41
CA ALA A 425 3.62 -9.15 13.33
C ALA A 425 4.10 -9.09 14.79
N ASN A 426 4.78 -10.14 15.26
CA ASN A 426 5.03 -10.32 16.70
C ASN A 426 6.42 -9.86 17.12
N ASP A 427 7.43 -10.02 16.26
CA ASP A 427 8.83 -9.72 16.59
C ASP A 427 9.29 -8.40 15.99
N ILE A 428 8.97 -8.15 14.71
CA ILE A 428 9.40 -6.93 14.00
C ILE A 428 8.38 -5.79 14.17
N LYS A 429 7.11 -6.11 14.50
CA LYS A 429 6.03 -5.15 14.76
C LYS A 429 5.69 -4.22 13.58
N VAL A 430 5.64 -4.76 12.37
CA VAL A 430 5.36 -4.00 11.12
C VAL A 430 4.05 -4.39 10.45
N ILE A 431 3.29 -5.31 11.06
CA ILE A 431 1.96 -5.74 10.63
C ILE A 431 1.02 -5.68 11.82
N ARG A 432 -0.12 -5.02 11.64
CA ARG A 432 -1.26 -5.12 12.54
C ARG A 432 -2.05 -6.39 12.23
N LYS A 433 -2.04 -7.37 13.15
CA LYS A 433 -2.93 -8.53 13.06
C LYS A 433 -4.29 -8.23 13.70
N VAL A 434 -5.31 -8.10 12.86
CA VAL A 434 -6.72 -8.15 13.31
C VAL A 434 -7.25 -9.58 13.20
N SER A 435 -8.04 -10.02 14.18
CA SER A 435 -8.69 -11.34 14.16
C SER A 435 -9.51 -11.50 12.87
N LEU A 436 -9.21 -12.56 12.10
CA LEU A 436 -9.82 -12.85 10.80
C LEU A 436 -11.36 -12.87 10.90
N ARG A 437 -12.03 -11.93 10.22
CA ARG A 437 -13.45 -12.08 9.89
C ARG A 437 -13.60 -13.26 8.92
N GLY A 438 -14.58 -14.12 9.17
CA GLY A 438 -14.74 -15.44 8.54
C GLY A 438 -14.61 -15.44 7.01
N GLY A 439 -13.90 -16.44 6.49
CA GLY A 439 -13.66 -16.68 5.07
C GLY A 439 -12.44 -17.60 4.87
N VAL A 440 -12.24 -18.11 3.65
CA VAL A 440 -10.97 -18.79 3.30
C VAL A 440 -9.86 -17.74 3.37
N GLY A 441 -9.00 -17.83 4.39
CA GLY A 441 -7.91 -16.88 4.60
C GLY A 441 -7.04 -16.76 3.34
N ARG A 442 -6.80 -15.52 2.90
CA ARG A 442 -5.85 -15.26 1.82
C ARG A 442 -4.47 -15.75 2.26
N LYS A 443 -3.66 -16.18 1.28
CA LYS A 443 -2.26 -16.51 1.58
C LYS A 443 -1.52 -15.22 1.99
N PRO A 444 -0.63 -15.28 3.00
CA PRO A 444 0.16 -14.11 3.38
C PRO A 444 0.91 -13.54 2.18
N PHE A 445 0.91 -12.22 2.08
CA PHE A 445 1.68 -11.44 1.09
C PHE A 445 1.38 -11.78 -0.38
N GLN A 446 0.19 -12.32 -0.68
CA GLN A 446 -0.14 -12.77 -2.04
C GLN A 446 0.01 -11.63 -3.08
N ALA A 447 -0.46 -10.43 -2.76
CA ALA A 447 -0.44 -9.31 -3.69
C ALA A 447 0.98 -8.77 -3.87
N GLU A 448 1.70 -8.55 -2.78
CA GLU A 448 3.07 -8.06 -2.74
C GLU A 448 3.99 -8.98 -3.54
N LEU A 449 3.92 -10.29 -3.29
CA LEU A 449 4.72 -11.29 -4.01
C LEU A 449 4.35 -11.40 -5.49
N ALA A 450 3.08 -11.16 -5.85
CA ALA A 450 2.64 -11.14 -7.24
C ALA A 450 3.21 -9.92 -7.99
N VAL A 451 3.07 -8.72 -7.41
CA VAL A 451 3.55 -7.46 -8.01
C VAL A 451 5.07 -7.44 -8.09
N LEU A 452 5.78 -7.65 -6.97
CA LEU A 452 7.24 -7.63 -6.95
C LEU A 452 7.85 -8.77 -7.77
N GLY A 453 7.20 -9.93 -7.78
CA GLY A 453 7.60 -11.05 -8.64
C GLY A 453 7.43 -10.75 -10.13
N PHE A 454 6.41 -9.98 -10.52
CA PHE A 454 6.28 -9.50 -11.89
C PHE A 454 7.43 -8.56 -12.27
N LEU A 455 7.67 -7.56 -11.43
CA LEU A 455 8.73 -6.56 -11.59
C LEU A 455 10.13 -7.19 -11.54
N GLY A 456 10.26 -8.46 -11.14
CA GLY A 456 11.53 -9.19 -11.19
C GLY A 456 12.42 -8.95 -9.98
N PHE A 457 11.88 -8.41 -8.89
CA PHE A 457 12.59 -8.35 -7.60
C PHE A 457 12.75 -9.73 -6.95
N PHE A 458 11.98 -10.71 -7.41
CA PHE A 458 12.12 -12.13 -7.04
C PHE A 458 12.20 -12.99 -8.30
N LYS A 459 12.89 -14.13 -8.21
CA LYS A 459 12.82 -15.13 -9.30
C LYS A 459 11.39 -15.64 -9.47
N LYS A 460 11.00 -15.93 -10.73
CA LYS A 460 9.68 -16.46 -11.08
C LYS A 460 9.65 -18.00 -10.99
N GLY A 461 8.46 -18.56 -10.80
CA GLY A 461 8.23 -20.00 -10.86
C GLY A 461 8.85 -20.78 -9.70
N ARG A 462 9.32 -22.00 -9.97
CA ARG A 462 9.85 -22.94 -8.95
C ARG A 462 11.07 -22.43 -8.21
N ASN A 463 11.81 -21.48 -8.81
CA ASN A 463 13.03 -20.92 -8.22
C ASN A 463 12.77 -19.69 -7.34
N ARG A 464 11.50 -19.30 -7.15
CA ARG A 464 11.13 -18.17 -6.27
C ARG A 464 11.58 -18.38 -4.83
N PHE A 465 11.58 -19.63 -4.37
CA PHE A 465 11.99 -19.98 -3.02
C PHE A 465 13.15 -20.97 -3.05
N LYS A 466 14.13 -20.78 -2.18
CA LYS A 466 15.33 -21.61 -2.06
C LYS A 466 15.53 -22.10 -0.62
N PRO A 467 16.07 -23.32 -0.44
CA PRO A 467 16.58 -23.76 0.86
C PRO A 467 17.55 -22.73 1.45
N VAL A 468 17.59 -22.63 2.79
CA VAL A 468 18.49 -21.75 3.56
C VAL A 468 18.22 -20.24 3.40
N VAL A 469 17.63 -19.81 2.29
CA VAL A 469 17.40 -18.39 1.98
C VAL A 469 15.92 -18.01 2.16
N GLY A 470 14.99 -18.92 1.85
CA GLY A 470 13.57 -18.59 1.80
C GLY A 470 13.22 -17.93 0.47
N LEU A 471 12.84 -16.67 0.47
CA LEU A 471 12.50 -15.92 -0.76
C LEU A 471 13.78 -15.50 -1.49
N ASP A 472 13.92 -15.83 -2.77
CA ASP A 472 15.10 -15.51 -3.59
C ASP A 472 15.02 -14.07 -4.13
N ILE A 473 15.59 -13.13 -3.36
CA ILE A 473 15.56 -11.69 -3.60
C ILE A 473 16.69 -11.28 -4.55
N ASP A 474 16.35 -10.51 -5.58
CA ASP A 474 17.30 -9.87 -6.49
C ASP A 474 17.79 -8.53 -5.89
N TRP A 475 18.78 -8.61 -4.99
CA TRP A 475 19.28 -7.44 -4.26
C TRP A 475 19.91 -6.37 -5.13
N GLU A 476 20.52 -6.75 -6.26
CA GLU A 476 21.07 -5.78 -7.22
C GLU A 476 19.95 -4.92 -7.80
N LYS A 477 18.83 -5.54 -8.17
CA LYS A 477 17.66 -4.80 -8.67
C LYS A 477 17.01 -3.95 -7.58
N VAL A 478 16.89 -4.47 -6.35
CA VAL A 478 16.36 -3.71 -5.20
C VAL A 478 17.22 -2.48 -4.93
N TYR A 479 18.55 -2.64 -4.89
CA TYR A 479 19.49 -1.54 -4.68
C TYR A 479 19.41 -0.50 -5.81
N THR A 480 19.32 -0.96 -7.05
CA THR A 480 19.17 -0.07 -8.21
C THR A 480 17.89 0.76 -8.10
N ALA A 481 16.77 0.15 -7.71
CA ALA A 481 15.50 0.85 -7.54
C ALA A 481 15.53 1.81 -6.34
N LEU A 482 16.15 1.44 -5.22
CA LEU A 482 16.25 2.30 -4.02
C LEU A 482 17.10 3.56 -4.22
N ASN A 483 18.07 3.53 -5.14
CA ASN A 483 18.99 4.64 -5.39
C ASN A 483 18.70 5.38 -6.71
N ARG A 484 17.65 4.99 -7.45
CA ARG A 484 17.25 5.68 -8.66
C ARG A 484 16.54 6.98 -8.29
N GLU A 485 17.05 8.09 -8.78
CA GLU A 485 16.34 9.37 -8.73
C GLU A 485 15.22 9.36 -9.76
N ILE A 486 13.99 9.67 -9.33
CA ILE A 486 12.83 9.74 -10.22
C ILE A 486 12.17 11.10 -10.27
#